data_AF-A0A6J0CHA8-F1
#
_entry.id   AF-A0A6J0CHA8-F1
#
_cell.length_a   1.000
_cell.length_b   1.000
_cell.length_c   1.000
_cell.angle_alpha   90.00
_cell.angle_beta   90.00
_cell.angle_gamma   90.00
#
_symmetry.space_group_name_H-M   'P 1'
#
loop_
_entity.id
_entity.type
_entity.pdbx_description
1 polymer ?
#
loop_
_entity_poly.entity_id
_entity_poly.type
_entity_poly.pdbx_seq_one_letter_code
_entity_poly.pdbx_strand_id
1 'polypeptide(L)'
;MQRMSEDSWVLPASSCGCSNLETEKLCDYFSKHLGVYRPVLAALESLNRAVLTAMDTTKLEYEQASKVDQFVTRFLLRETVNQLQALQSSLEGASDTLEAQARGQRSDEENMEVQSRSRSSRRAGRRALRSISWSPAWSPGSSDTGWTSEAEQQWRLQVNRLQELIDQLECKAPRLEPLHEEDLAKGPDSHILVAQRQVQVAEDALQDFHRALCCYMNFTGAQSHCLHVSAQKMLDHAAFTLYEFWQDEASWRRHQQSPCSKAFQRTLIDHLQVPDTLTTVFFPASWWIMNNN
;
A
#
# COMPACT_ATOMS: atom_id res chain seq x y z
N MET A 1 25.79 -13.58 44.22
CA MET A 1 26.19 -12.91 42.97
C MET A 1 25.03 -13.03 42.00
N GLN A 2 23.91 -12.42 42.38
CA GLN A 2 23.37 -11.15 41.90
C GLN A 2 22.66 -11.34 40.55
N ARG A 3 21.34 -11.51 40.68
CA ARG A 3 20.33 -11.51 39.61
C ARG A 3 20.46 -10.18 38.85
N MET A 4 20.49 -10.24 37.53
CA MET A 4 20.22 -9.08 36.69
C MET A 4 18.71 -9.01 36.45
N SER A 5 18.16 -7.84 36.78
CA SER A 5 16.74 -7.50 36.76
C SER A 5 16.10 -7.69 35.38
N GLU A 6 14.88 -8.21 35.42
CA GLU A 6 13.83 -7.95 34.45
C GLU A 6 13.48 -6.46 34.50
N ASP A 7 14.05 -5.66 33.60
CA ASP A 7 13.59 -4.30 33.33
C ASP A 7 12.69 -4.32 32.09
N SER A 8 11.41 -4.56 32.38
CA SER A 8 10.26 -3.77 31.93
C SER A 8 10.23 -3.34 30.46
N TRP A 9 9.41 -4.06 29.68
CA TRP A 9 8.78 -3.57 28.46
C TRP A 9 7.89 -2.35 28.77
N VAL A 10 8.51 -1.18 28.97
CA VAL A 10 7.79 0.09 28.91
C VAL A 10 7.94 0.61 27.48
N LEU A 11 6.96 0.29 26.65
CA LEU A 11 6.64 1.16 25.52
C LEU A 11 6.39 2.55 26.11
N PRO A 12 7.06 3.61 25.65
CA PRO A 12 6.69 4.94 26.06
C PRO A 12 5.24 5.14 25.61
N ALA A 13 4.35 5.35 26.58
CA ALA A 13 2.98 5.73 26.33
C ALA A 13 3.01 7.09 25.61
N SER A 14 3.05 7.05 24.28
CA SER A 14 2.80 8.22 23.44
C SER A 14 1.30 8.46 23.45
N SER A 15 0.84 9.16 24.49
CA SER A 15 -0.36 9.99 24.38
C SER A 15 -0.06 11.10 23.38
N CYS A 16 -0.32 10.84 22.10
CA CYS A 16 -0.64 11.78 21.04
C CYS A 16 -0.66 11.01 19.72
N GLY A 17 -1.85 10.78 19.18
CA GLY A 17 -2.05 10.24 17.83
C GLY A 17 -1.65 11.25 16.77
N CYS A 18 -0.35 11.34 16.49
CA CYS A 18 0.15 11.91 15.24
C CYS A 18 1.49 11.24 14.91
N SER A 19 1.42 9.99 14.45
CA SER A 19 2.56 9.25 13.92
C SER A 19 2.87 9.72 12.49
N ASN A 20 3.22 11.00 12.31
CA ASN A 20 3.98 11.41 11.13
C ASN A 20 5.44 11.06 11.42
N LEU A 21 5.75 9.78 11.21
CA LEU A 21 7.07 9.23 11.38
C LEU A 21 7.96 9.90 10.32
N GLU A 22 8.81 10.85 10.75
CA GLU A 22 9.76 11.54 9.87
C GLU A 22 10.50 10.48 9.05
N THR A 23 10.31 10.47 7.73
CA THR A 23 10.82 9.43 6.82
C THR A 23 12.34 9.29 6.93
N GLU A 24 13.04 10.37 7.24
CA GLU A 24 14.48 10.38 7.51
C GLU A 24 14.85 9.60 8.79
N LYS A 25 14.12 9.80 9.90
CA LYS A 25 14.33 9.02 11.14
C LYS A 25 14.00 7.54 10.96
N LEU A 26 13.01 7.24 10.12
CA LEU A 26 12.65 5.88 9.67
C LEU A 26 13.78 5.22 8.87
N CYS A 27 14.34 5.94 7.90
CA CYS A 27 15.45 5.46 7.08
C CYS A 27 16.69 5.18 7.94
N ASP A 28 17.02 6.06 8.88
CA ASP A 28 18.14 5.86 9.81
C ASP A 28 17.93 4.65 10.74
N TYR A 29 16.71 4.49 11.23
CA TYR A 29 16.32 3.35 12.05
C TYR A 29 16.43 2.05 11.25
N PHE A 30 15.77 1.95 10.10
CA PHE A 30 15.81 0.73 9.30
C PHE A 30 17.22 0.41 8.81
N SER A 31 18.03 1.39 8.43
CA SER A 31 19.43 1.19 8.02
C SER A 31 20.29 0.52 9.11
N LYS A 32 19.96 0.76 10.38
CA LYS A 32 20.59 0.10 11.55
C LYS A 32 19.98 -1.28 11.84
N HIS A 33 18.71 -1.49 11.46
CA HIS A 33 17.93 -2.70 11.74
C HIS A 33 17.73 -3.66 10.55
N LEU A 34 18.37 -3.43 9.39
CA LEU A 34 18.26 -4.31 8.20
C LEU A 34 18.68 -5.76 8.46
N GLY A 35 19.58 -6.00 9.42
CA GLY A 35 19.98 -7.34 9.85
C GLY A 35 20.35 -8.26 8.68
N VAL A 36 19.75 -9.46 8.65
CA VAL A 36 19.97 -10.48 7.61
C VAL A 36 19.48 -10.07 6.22
N TYR A 37 18.65 -9.02 6.10
CA TYR A 37 18.16 -8.51 4.82
C TYR A 37 19.12 -7.54 4.15
N ARG A 38 20.14 -7.02 4.86
CA ARG A 38 21.16 -6.14 4.25
C ARG A 38 21.82 -6.75 2.99
N PRO A 39 22.35 -7.99 3.02
CA PRO A 39 22.89 -8.62 1.81
C PRO A 39 21.81 -8.90 0.75
N VAL A 40 20.56 -9.16 1.14
CA VAL A 40 19.45 -9.38 0.20
C VAL A 40 19.16 -8.12 -0.61
N LEU A 41 19.03 -6.97 0.06
CA LEU A 41 18.77 -5.69 -0.60
C LEU A 41 19.95 -5.26 -1.49
N ALA A 42 21.19 -5.49 -1.06
CA ALA A 42 22.37 -5.24 -1.88
C ALA A 42 22.41 -6.11 -3.15
N ALA A 43 22.02 -7.39 -3.04
CA ALA A 43 21.91 -8.28 -4.18
C ALA A 43 20.80 -7.84 -5.16
N LEU A 44 19.66 -7.37 -4.64
CA LEU A 44 18.58 -6.83 -5.47
C LEU A 44 18.99 -5.55 -6.21
N GLU A 45 19.76 -4.67 -5.56
CA GLU A 45 20.31 -3.49 -6.23
C GLU A 45 21.28 -3.87 -7.35
N SER A 46 22.18 -4.82 -7.09
CA SER A 46 23.12 -5.35 -8.09
C SER A 46 22.39 -5.99 -9.27
N LEU A 47 21.35 -6.80 -8.99
CA LEU A 47 20.50 -7.40 -10.00
C LEU A 47 19.80 -6.33 -10.85
N ASN A 48 19.24 -5.30 -10.23
CA ASN A 48 18.57 -4.21 -10.94
C ASN A 48 19.54 -3.48 -11.89
N ARG A 49 20.75 -3.15 -11.41
CA ARG A 49 21.80 -2.56 -12.26
C ARG A 49 22.19 -3.47 -13.42
N ALA A 50 22.32 -4.77 -13.19
CA ALA A 50 22.67 -5.74 -14.23
C ALA A 50 21.58 -5.88 -15.30
N VAL A 51 20.31 -5.94 -14.89
CA VAL A 51 19.16 -6.00 -15.81
C VAL A 51 19.08 -4.71 -16.65
N LEU A 52 19.16 -3.54 -16.02
CA LEU A 52 19.14 -2.26 -16.74
C LEU A 52 20.28 -2.15 -17.74
N THR A 53 21.50 -2.53 -17.33
CA THR A 53 22.67 -2.55 -18.22
C THR A 53 22.44 -3.48 -19.41
N ALA A 54 21.94 -4.70 -19.18
CA ALA A 54 21.64 -5.65 -20.24
C ALA A 54 20.53 -5.16 -21.18
N MET A 55 19.54 -4.44 -20.65
CA MET A 55 18.47 -3.84 -21.46
C MET A 55 19.02 -2.70 -22.34
N ASP A 56 19.86 -1.83 -21.80
CA ASP A 56 20.44 -0.71 -22.55
C ASP A 56 21.39 -1.19 -23.65
N THR A 57 22.22 -2.21 -23.37
CA THR A 57 23.12 -2.78 -24.38
C THR A 57 22.33 -3.47 -25.49
N THR A 58 21.38 -4.34 -25.12
CA THR A 58 20.61 -5.09 -26.13
C THR A 58 19.69 -4.19 -26.94
N LYS A 59 19.15 -3.12 -26.35
CA LYS A 59 18.32 -2.13 -27.07
C LYS A 59 19.04 -1.49 -28.25
N LEU A 60 20.33 -1.15 -28.10
CA LEU A 60 21.14 -0.52 -29.16
C LEU A 60 21.41 -1.47 -30.33
N GLU A 61 21.62 -2.76 -30.03
CA GLU A 61 22.02 -3.76 -31.03
C GLU A 61 20.80 -4.45 -31.67
N TYR A 62 19.64 -4.40 -31.03
CA TYR A 62 18.47 -5.21 -31.38
C TYR A 62 17.95 -5.00 -32.81
N GLU A 63 17.85 -3.75 -33.28
CA GLU A 63 17.33 -3.47 -34.62
C GLU A 63 18.26 -3.97 -35.73
N GLN A 64 19.56 -4.00 -35.44
CA GLN A 64 20.61 -4.42 -36.37
C GLN A 64 20.95 -5.92 -36.24
N ALA A 65 20.50 -6.58 -35.17
CA ALA A 65 20.76 -7.98 -34.88
C ALA A 65 20.00 -8.94 -35.79
N SER A 66 20.50 -10.18 -35.91
CA SER A 66 19.83 -11.23 -36.69
C SER A 66 18.47 -11.62 -36.09
N LYS A 67 17.59 -12.26 -36.87
CA LYS A 67 16.29 -12.73 -36.36
C LYS A 67 16.42 -13.73 -35.21
N VAL A 68 17.50 -14.52 -35.20
CA VAL A 68 17.80 -15.46 -34.11
C VAL A 68 18.22 -14.69 -32.87
N ASP A 69 19.11 -13.71 -33.00
CA ASP A 69 19.57 -12.90 -31.86
C ASP A 69 18.44 -12.08 -31.26
N GLN A 70 17.58 -11.48 -32.10
CA GLN A 70 16.38 -10.79 -31.65
C GLN A 70 15.41 -11.73 -30.92
N PHE A 71 15.33 -13.01 -31.30
CA PHE A 71 14.56 -14.01 -30.58
C PHE A 71 15.21 -14.34 -29.23
N VAL A 72 16.52 -14.54 -29.20
CA VAL A 72 17.29 -14.80 -27.98
C VAL A 72 17.14 -13.64 -26.99
N THR A 73 17.24 -12.39 -27.44
CA THR A 73 17.01 -11.21 -26.59
C THR A 73 15.59 -11.21 -26.00
N ARG A 74 14.55 -11.43 -26.81
CA ARG A 74 13.15 -11.52 -26.31
C ARG A 74 12.97 -12.66 -25.32
N PHE A 75 13.58 -13.82 -25.60
CA PHE A 75 13.53 -14.99 -24.75
C PHE A 75 14.20 -14.73 -23.40
N LEU A 76 15.42 -14.20 -23.40
CA LEU A 76 16.15 -13.88 -22.17
C LEU A 76 15.47 -12.79 -21.35
N LEU A 77 14.87 -11.78 -21.99
CA LEU A 77 14.06 -10.78 -21.28
C LEU A 77 12.83 -11.43 -20.63
N ARG A 78 12.11 -12.28 -21.37
CA ARG A 78 10.95 -12.98 -20.83
C ARG A 78 11.34 -13.91 -19.69
N GLU A 79 12.45 -14.62 -19.83
CA GLU A 79 12.96 -15.51 -18.79
C GLU A 79 13.38 -14.73 -17.54
N THR A 80 14.06 -13.59 -17.70
CA THR A 80 14.41 -12.70 -16.58
C THR A 80 13.17 -12.27 -15.80
N VAL A 81 12.09 -11.90 -16.49
CA VAL A 81 10.79 -11.56 -15.86
C VAL A 81 10.20 -12.75 -15.11
N ASN A 82 10.22 -13.94 -15.72
CA ASN A 82 9.70 -15.16 -15.07
C ASN A 82 10.47 -15.50 -13.79
N GLN A 83 11.80 -15.36 -13.79
CA GLN A 83 12.64 -15.60 -12.62
C GLN A 83 12.37 -14.60 -11.49
N LEU A 84 12.19 -13.31 -11.83
CA LEU A 84 11.80 -12.29 -10.86
C LEU A 84 10.41 -12.56 -10.27
N GLN A 85 9.46 -13.01 -11.09
CA GLN A 85 8.12 -13.38 -10.63
C GLN A 85 8.15 -14.57 -9.67
N ALA A 86 8.96 -15.59 -9.96
CA ALA A 86 9.14 -16.74 -9.09
C ALA A 86 9.74 -16.34 -7.72
N LEU A 87 10.72 -15.43 -7.73
CA LEU A 87 11.29 -14.84 -6.51
C LEU A 87 10.21 -14.09 -5.71
N GLN A 88 9.41 -13.26 -6.37
CA GLN A 88 8.32 -12.50 -5.75
C GLN A 88 7.32 -13.45 -5.08
N SER A 89 6.83 -14.47 -5.78
CA SER A 89 5.87 -15.42 -5.22
C SER A 89 6.42 -16.19 -4.02
N SER A 90 7.72 -16.50 -4.01
CA SER A 90 8.36 -17.11 -2.84
C SER A 90 8.42 -16.14 -1.65
N LEU A 91 8.68 -14.85 -1.89
CA LEU A 91 8.74 -13.84 -0.84
C LEU A 91 7.36 -13.53 -0.27
N GLU A 92 6.33 -13.45 -1.12
CA GLU A 92 4.93 -13.29 -0.73
C GLU A 92 4.50 -14.44 0.20
N GLY A 93 4.78 -15.69 -0.18
CA GLY A 93 4.47 -16.84 0.67
C GLY A 93 5.20 -16.81 2.03
N ALA A 94 6.45 -16.36 2.06
CA ALA A 94 7.18 -16.16 3.33
C ALA A 94 6.57 -15.03 4.17
N SER A 95 6.16 -13.93 3.54
CA SER A 95 5.49 -12.81 4.20
C SER A 95 4.17 -13.25 4.83
N ASP A 96 3.34 -13.98 4.10
CA ASP A 96 2.06 -14.52 4.60
C ASP A 96 2.27 -15.40 5.84
N THR A 97 3.32 -16.23 5.85
CA THR A 97 3.64 -17.06 7.03
C THR A 97 4.08 -16.23 8.23
N LEU A 98 4.86 -15.16 8.02
CA LEU A 98 5.27 -14.24 9.08
C LEU A 98 4.07 -13.46 9.64
N GLU A 99 3.16 -13.01 8.79
CA GLU A 99 1.94 -12.35 9.21
C GLU A 99 1.02 -13.28 9.99
N ALA A 100 0.87 -14.54 9.54
CA ALA A 100 0.10 -15.56 10.25
C ALA A 100 0.69 -15.86 11.64
N GLN A 101 2.03 -15.95 11.76
CA GLN A 101 2.72 -16.13 13.03
C GLN A 101 2.55 -14.92 13.96
N ALA A 102 2.66 -13.70 13.45
CA ALA A 102 2.47 -12.48 14.24
C ALA A 102 1.04 -12.35 14.79
N ARG A 103 0.04 -12.83 14.04
CA ARG A 103 -1.37 -12.87 14.49
C ARG A 103 -1.61 -13.98 15.52
N GLY A 104 -0.96 -15.14 15.39
CA GLY A 104 -1.07 -16.24 16.35
C GLY A 104 -0.40 -15.96 17.70
N GLN A 105 0.77 -15.30 17.69
CA GLN A 105 1.54 -15.02 18.90
C GLN A 105 0.83 -14.04 19.86
N ARG A 106 0.06 -13.09 19.31
CA ARG A 106 -0.81 -12.20 20.11
C ARG A 106 -1.99 -12.92 20.78
N SER A 107 -2.38 -14.11 20.31
CA SER A 107 -3.47 -14.89 20.92
C SER A 107 -2.97 -15.93 21.93
N ASP A 108 -1.72 -16.39 21.83
CA ASP A 108 -1.15 -17.41 22.72
C ASP A 108 -0.56 -16.81 24.02
N GLU A 109 -0.15 -15.54 24.02
CA GLU A 109 0.29 -14.83 25.25
C GLU A 109 -0.87 -14.58 26.24
N GLU A 110 -2.12 -14.55 25.78
CA GLU A 110 -3.29 -14.45 26.66
C GLU A 110 -3.75 -15.82 27.22
N ASN A 111 -3.25 -16.94 26.67
CA ASN A 111 -3.73 -18.28 26.99
C ASN A 111 -2.71 -19.17 27.74
N MET A 112 -1.49 -18.68 27.96
CA MET A 112 -0.42 -19.46 28.62
C MET A 112 -0.44 -19.44 30.16
N GLU A 113 -1.52 -18.96 30.80
CA GLU A 113 -1.70 -19.09 32.26
C GLU A 113 -2.85 -20.03 32.68
N VAL A 114 -3.66 -20.53 31.73
CA VAL A 114 -4.81 -21.38 32.08
C VAL A 114 -4.94 -22.57 31.13
N GLN A 115 -4.09 -23.59 31.31
CA GLN A 115 -4.50 -25.01 31.27
C GLN A 115 -3.29 -25.93 31.39
N SER A 116 -2.73 -25.99 32.60
CA SER A 116 -2.09 -27.22 33.03
C SER A 116 -3.17 -28.17 33.57
N ARG A 117 -3.17 -29.42 33.06
CA ARG A 117 -3.92 -30.61 33.49
C ARG A 117 -5.37 -30.77 33.00
N SER A 118 -5.54 -31.71 32.06
CA SER A 118 -6.25 -32.98 32.33
C SER A 118 -6.03 -33.99 31.21
N ARG A 119 -5.72 -35.23 31.61
CA ARG A 119 -5.53 -36.42 30.76
C ARG A 119 -6.89 -36.99 30.35
N SER A 120 -7.03 -37.54 29.14
CA SER A 120 -7.28 -38.98 28.87
C SER A 120 -8.02 -39.29 27.55
N SER A 121 -7.35 -40.06 26.68
CA SER A 121 -7.77 -41.34 26.07
C SER A 121 -9.23 -41.60 25.62
N ARG A 122 -9.33 -41.93 24.31
CA ARG A 122 -10.15 -42.98 23.61
C ARG A 122 -11.52 -42.66 22.97
N ARG A 123 -11.51 -42.90 21.65
CA ARG A 123 -12.47 -43.62 20.77
C ARG A 123 -13.81 -42.98 20.34
N ALA A 124 -13.89 -42.85 19.01
CA ALA A 124 -14.99 -43.21 18.09
C ALA A 124 -16.28 -42.36 18.08
N GLY A 125 -16.62 -41.86 16.88
CA GLY A 125 -17.96 -41.38 16.60
C GLY A 125 -18.06 -40.62 15.27
N ARG A 126 -18.49 -41.32 14.22
CA ARG A 126 -18.77 -40.81 12.88
C ARG A 126 -19.86 -39.73 12.90
N ARG A 127 -19.71 -38.65 12.11
CA ARG A 127 -20.70 -38.20 11.11
C ARG A 127 -20.15 -37.03 10.27
N ALA A 128 -20.59 -37.03 9.01
CA ALA A 128 -20.05 -36.31 7.88
C ALA A 128 -20.29 -34.80 7.88
N LEU A 129 -19.36 -34.05 7.29
CA LEU A 129 -19.69 -32.86 6.51
C LEU A 129 -18.79 -32.85 5.26
N ARG A 130 -19.44 -32.70 4.11
CA ARG A 130 -18.86 -32.80 2.77
C ARG A 130 -17.90 -31.64 2.53
N SER A 131 -16.63 -31.92 2.24
CA SER A 131 -15.80 -31.00 1.46
C SER A 131 -15.81 -31.49 0.00
N ILE A 132 -16.27 -30.64 -0.90
CA ILE A 132 -16.10 -30.85 -2.34
C ILE A 132 -14.75 -30.24 -2.67
N SER A 133 -13.70 -31.08 -2.59
CA SER A 133 -12.44 -30.82 -3.27
C SER A 133 -12.52 -31.51 -4.62
N TRP A 134 -12.59 -30.71 -5.69
CA TRP A 134 -12.36 -31.22 -7.04
C TRP A 134 -10.87 -31.22 -7.30
N SER A 135 -10.24 -32.35 -6.98
CA SER A 135 -8.94 -32.73 -7.51
C SER A 135 -9.18 -33.88 -8.50
N PRO A 136 -8.91 -33.74 -9.81
CA PRO A 136 -8.92 -34.88 -10.71
C PRO A 136 -7.78 -35.82 -10.34
N ALA A 137 -8.13 -37.03 -9.90
CA ALA A 137 -7.18 -38.10 -9.64
C ALA A 137 -6.52 -38.54 -10.96
N TRP A 138 -5.22 -38.33 -11.09
CA TRP A 138 -4.42 -38.98 -12.13
C TRP A 138 -3.97 -40.35 -11.63
N SER A 139 -4.54 -41.41 -12.20
CA SER A 139 -3.97 -42.75 -12.14
C SER A 139 -3.26 -43.04 -13.47
N PRO A 140 -1.97 -43.41 -13.47
CA PRO A 140 -1.27 -43.78 -14.69
C PRO A 140 -1.48 -45.26 -14.97
N GLY A 141 -2.21 -45.57 -16.03
CA GLY A 141 -2.37 -46.94 -16.52
C GLY A 141 -2.74 -46.94 -17.99
N SER A 142 -1.74 -47.23 -18.84
CA SER A 142 -1.82 -47.96 -20.12
C SER A 142 -3.14 -47.79 -20.91
N SER A 143 -3.21 -47.20 -22.09
CA SER A 143 -2.63 -47.70 -23.35
C SER A 143 -2.99 -46.70 -24.48
N ASP A 144 -2.09 -46.53 -25.43
CA ASP A 144 -2.26 -46.19 -26.85
C ASP A 144 -3.36 -45.21 -27.35
N THR A 145 -2.87 -44.09 -27.93
CA THR A 145 -3.19 -43.60 -29.29
C THR A 145 -4.61 -43.07 -29.61
N GLY A 146 -5.37 -42.54 -28.63
CA GLY A 146 -6.65 -41.85 -28.91
C GLY A 146 -6.89 -40.49 -28.23
N TRP A 147 -6.11 -40.13 -27.20
CA TRP A 147 -6.54 -39.09 -26.24
C TRP A 147 -6.03 -37.66 -26.48
N THR A 148 -5.11 -37.45 -27.42
CA THR A 148 -4.61 -36.09 -27.72
C THR A 148 -5.70 -35.19 -28.28
N SER A 149 -6.73 -35.77 -28.91
CA SER A 149 -7.81 -35.05 -29.57
C SER A 149 -8.81 -34.42 -28.59
N GLU A 150 -9.17 -35.09 -27.49
CA GLU A 150 -10.17 -34.55 -26.53
C GLU A 150 -9.62 -33.38 -25.72
N ALA A 151 -8.38 -33.50 -25.24
CA ALA A 151 -7.73 -32.40 -24.51
C ALA A 151 -7.58 -31.17 -25.42
N GLU A 152 -7.17 -31.37 -26.67
CA GLU A 152 -7.03 -30.30 -27.66
C GLU A 152 -8.39 -29.67 -28.03
N GLN A 153 -9.44 -30.47 -28.12
CA GLN A 153 -10.82 -29.96 -28.31
C GLN A 153 -11.29 -29.13 -27.10
N GLN A 154 -10.99 -29.57 -25.88
CA GLN A 154 -11.33 -28.81 -24.66
C GLN A 154 -10.57 -27.48 -24.56
N TRP A 155 -9.29 -27.46 -24.94
CA TRP A 155 -8.52 -26.22 -25.03
C TRP A 155 -9.07 -25.28 -26.09
N ARG A 156 -9.46 -25.79 -27.27
CA ARG A 156 -10.09 -24.98 -28.33
C ARG A 156 -11.42 -24.38 -27.88
N LEU A 157 -12.24 -25.13 -27.15
CA LEU A 157 -13.48 -24.62 -26.57
C LEU A 157 -13.23 -23.50 -25.55
N GLN A 158 -12.21 -23.63 -24.72
CA GLN A 158 -11.87 -22.62 -23.72
C GLN A 158 -11.30 -21.35 -24.36
N VAL A 159 -10.50 -21.47 -25.41
CA VAL A 159 -10.01 -20.33 -26.19
C VAL A 159 -11.18 -19.60 -26.86
N ASN A 160 -12.11 -20.32 -27.48
CA ASN A 160 -13.30 -19.71 -28.09
C ASN A 160 -14.19 -19.01 -27.06
N ARG A 161 -14.38 -19.61 -25.88
CA ARG A 161 -15.12 -18.99 -24.78
C ARG A 161 -14.45 -17.71 -24.27
N LEU A 162 -13.13 -17.69 -24.17
CA LEU A 162 -12.39 -16.50 -23.76
C LEU A 162 -12.46 -15.41 -24.84
N GLN A 163 -12.39 -15.77 -26.12
CA GLN A 163 -12.58 -14.85 -27.23
C GLN A 163 -13.97 -14.20 -27.17
N GLU A 164 -15.03 -14.99 -26.94
CA GLU A 164 -16.40 -14.44 -26.78
C GLU A 164 -16.52 -13.48 -25.59
N LEU A 165 -15.82 -13.76 -24.48
CA LEU A 165 -15.80 -12.85 -23.32
C LEU A 165 -15.02 -11.57 -23.61
N ILE A 166 -13.91 -11.66 -24.34
CA ILE A 166 -13.15 -10.48 -24.79
C ILE A 166 -14.00 -9.66 -25.76
N ASP A 167 -14.62 -10.27 -26.76
CA ASP A 167 -15.50 -9.60 -27.72
C ASP A 167 -16.68 -8.92 -26.99
N GLN A 168 -17.24 -9.55 -25.95
CA GLN A 168 -18.28 -8.96 -25.10
C GLN A 168 -17.77 -7.77 -24.26
N LEU A 169 -16.52 -7.80 -23.80
CA LEU A 169 -15.91 -6.71 -23.04
C LEU A 169 -15.46 -5.57 -23.97
N GLU A 170 -14.95 -5.87 -25.15
CA GLU A 170 -14.56 -4.90 -26.19
C GLU A 170 -15.79 -4.24 -26.83
N CYS A 171 -16.89 -4.98 -27.04
CA CYS A 171 -18.17 -4.41 -27.45
C CYS A 171 -18.88 -3.65 -26.31
N LYS A 172 -18.44 -3.82 -25.07
CA LYS A 172 -18.81 -2.99 -23.91
C LYS A 172 -17.71 -1.97 -23.66
N ALA A 173 -17.45 -1.09 -24.64
CA ALA A 173 -17.02 0.26 -24.27
C ALA A 173 -17.99 0.72 -23.18
N PRO A 174 -17.51 1.10 -21.97
CA PRO A 174 -18.42 1.59 -20.95
C PRO A 174 -19.14 2.76 -21.58
N ARG A 175 -20.43 2.59 -21.87
CA ARG A 175 -21.29 3.71 -22.15
C ARG A 175 -21.37 4.42 -20.81
N LEU A 176 -20.40 5.29 -20.57
CA LEU A 176 -20.50 6.32 -19.57
C LEU A 176 -21.74 7.09 -20.00
N GLU A 177 -22.87 6.74 -19.40
CA GLU A 177 -24.04 7.60 -19.46
C GLU A 177 -23.55 8.99 -19.01
N PRO A 178 -23.91 10.07 -19.73
CA PRO A 178 -23.71 11.41 -19.21
C PRO A 178 -24.19 11.39 -17.77
N LEU A 179 -23.30 11.80 -16.86
CA LEU A 179 -23.47 11.74 -15.42
C LEU A 179 -24.92 12.09 -15.08
N HIS A 180 -25.73 11.07 -14.78
CA HIS A 180 -27.09 11.32 -14.33
C HIS A 180 -26.90 11.87 -12.92
N GLU A 181 -26.98 13.20 -12.79
CA GLU A 181 -27.23 13.83 -11.51
C GLU A 181 -28.56 13.23 -11.03
N GLU A 182 -28.47 12.13 -10.27
CA GLU A 182 -29.61 11.65 -9.52
C GLU A 182 -30.00 12.81 -8.61
N ASP A 183 -31.14 13.43 -8.91
CA ASP A 183 -31.87 14.35 -8.04
C ASP A 183 -32.31 13.55 -6.79
N LEU A 184 -31.34 13.17 -5.97
CA LEU A 184 -31.53 12.58 -4.67
C LEU A 184 -32.10 13.66 -3.78
N ALA A 185 -33.42 13.71 -3.76
CA ALA A 185 -34.28 14.43 -2.83
C ALA A 185 -33.55 14.99 -1.61
N LYS A 186 -33.26 16.30 -1.65
CA LYS A 186 -33.10 17.23 -0.51
C LYS A 186 -32.84 16.57 0.86
N GLY A 187 -31.71 15.89 1.00
CA GLY A 187 -30.98 15.92 2.28
C GLY A 187 -30.33 17.29 2.41
N PRO A 188 -29.91 17.74 3.61
CA PRO A 188 -29.00 18.88 3.65
C PRO A 188 -27.79 18.51 2.80
N ASP A 189 -27.54 19.28 1.73
CA ASP A 189 -26.39 19.14 0.83
C ASP A 189 -25.11 19.26 1.66
N SER A 190 -24.73 18.15 2.27
CA SER A 190 -23.66 18.06 3.24
C SER A 190 -22.41 17.87 2.42
N HIS A 191 -21.60 18.92 2.35
CA HIS A 191 -20.34 18.91 1.64
C HIS A 191 -19.20 19.06 2.62
N ILE A 192 -18.13 18.30 2.39
CA ILE A 192 -16.84 18.53 3.04
C ILE A 192 -16.05 19.55 2.22
N LEU A 193 -15.25 20.36 2.90
CA LEU A 193 -14.31 21.27 2.26
C LEU A 193 -12.90 20.66 2.34
N VAL A 194 -12.20 20.64 1.22
CA VAL A 194 -10.78 20.30 1.19
C VAL A 194 -9.98 21.54 0.83
N ALA A 195 -9.09 21.94 1.72
CA ALA A 195 -8.14 23.02 1.50
C ALA A 195 -6.76 22.40 1.23
N GLN A 196 -6.22 22.68 0.05
CA GLN A 196 -4.88 22.29 -0.35
C GLN A 196 -4.01 23.55 -0.37
N ARG A 197 -2.88 23.53 0.33
CA ARG A 197 -1.91 24.63 0.37
C ARG A 197 -0.55 24.14 -0.11
N GLN A 198 -0.02 24.78 -1.13
CA GLN A 198 1.31 24.52 -1.66
C GLN A 198 2.27 25.62 -1.23
N VAL A 199 3.45 25.23 -0.75
CA VAL A 199 4.44 26.14 -0.17
C VAL A 199 5.85 25.78 -0.62
N GLN A 200 6.71 26.80 -0.78
CA GLN A 200 8.15 26.65 -1.03
C GLN A 200 8.92 27.46 0.02
N VAL A 201 9.73 26.77 0.81
CA VAL A 201 10.37 27.29 2.02
C VAL A 201 11.82 27.69 1.73
N ALA A 202 12.33 28.74 2.36
CA ALA A 202 13.74 29.08 2.30
C ALA A 202 14.59 27.97 2.94
N GLU A 203 15.69 27.57 2.30
CA GLU A 203 16.50 26.41 2.75
C GLU A 203 17.03 26.58 4.18
N ASP A 204 17.39 27.81 4.55
CA ASP A 204 17.88 28.17 5.89
C ASP A 204 16.78 28.18 6.96
N ALA A 205 15.50 28.29 6.56
CA ALA A 205 14.34 28.31 7.45
C ALA A 205 13.62 26.95 7.57
N LEU A 206 14.10 25.90 6.88
CA LEU A 206 13.42 24.59 6.82
C LEU A 206 13.15 23.97 8.19
N GLN A 207 14.11 24.06 9.11
CA GLN A 207 13.98 23.45 10.42
C GLN A 207 12.91 24.14 11.29
N ASP A 208 12.86 25.47 11.24
CA ASP A 208 11.84 26.27 11.93
C ASP A 208 10.45 26.05 11.34
N PHE A 209 10.37 26.02 10.00
CA PHE A 209 9.13 25.69 9.30
C PHE A 209 8.62 24.29 9.68
N HIS A 210 9.48 23.28 9.71
CA HIS A 210 9.09 21.92 10.10
C HIS A 210 8.51 21.87 11.53
N ARG A 211 9.14 22.56 12.49
CA ARG A 211 8.63 22.64 13.86
C ARG A 211 7.25 23.28 13.90
N ALA A 212 7.07 24.41 13.22
CA ALA A 212 5.80 25.12 13.16
C ALA A 212 4.70 24.29 12.45
N LEU A 213 5.05 23.60 11.37
CA LEU A 213 4.16 22.71 10.65
C LEU A 213 3.69 21.55 11.53
N CYS A 214 4.60 20.87 12.23
CA CYS A 214 4.26 19.81 13.17
C CYS A 214 3.30 20.31 14.27
N CYS A 215 3.57 21.48 14.85
CA CYS A 215 2.67 22.09 15.82
C CYS A 215 1.29 22.36 15.21
N TYR A 216 1.24 23.01 14.04
CA TYR A 216 -0.01 23.32 13.35
C TYR A 216 -0.85 22.07 13.07
N MET A 217 -0.22 21.00 12.55
CA MET A 217 -0.91 19.74 12.27
C MET A 217 -1.49 19.10 13.52
N ASN A 218 -0.73 19.08 14.62
CA ASN A 218 -1.20 18.51 15.90
C ASN A 218 -2.41 19.27 16.44
N PHE A 219 -2.39 20.61 16.41
CA PHE A 219 -3.51 21.42 16.88
C PHE A 219 -4.72 21.35 15.95
N THR A 220 -4.49 21.28 14.64
CA THR A 220 -5.56 21.24 13.63
C THR A 220 -6.24 19.89 13.63
N GLY A 221 -5.47 18.80 13.66
CA GLY A 221 -6.00 17.43 13.75
C GLY A 221 -6.74 17.12 15.06
N ALA A 222 -6.49 17.88 16.13
CA ALA A 222 -7.24 17.78 17.38
C ALA A 222 -8.59 18.53 17.37
N GLN A 223 -8.92 19.27 16.31
CA GLN A 223 -10.18 20.00 16.22
C GLN A 223 -11.34 19.08 15.83
N SER A 224 -12.49 19.24 16.48
CA SER A 224 -13.68 18.40 16.28
C SER A 224 -14.24 18.41 14.85
N HIS A 225 -14.02 19.49 14.10
CA HIS A 225 -14.55 19.68 12.74
C HIS A 225 -13.48 19.50 11.64
N CYS A 226 -12.23 19.19 12.04
CA CYS A 226 -11.17 18.79 11.12
C CYS A 226 -11.25 17.27 10.97
N LEU A 227 -11.61 16.80 9.78
CA LEU A 227 -11.72 15.38 9.48
C LEU A 227 -10.35 14.73 9.30
N HIS A 228 -9.41 15.44 8.67
CA HIS A 228 -8.06 14.97 8.43
C HIS A 228 -7.13 16.12 8.08
N VAL A 229 -5.86 16.02 8.48
CA VAL A 229 -4.80 16.93 8.04
C VAL A 229 -3.54 16.12 7.71
N SER A 230 -2.94 16.40 6.57
CA SER A 230 -1.71 15.74 6.12
C SER A 230 -0.80 16.71 5.40
N ALA A 231 0.51 16.49 5.49
CA ALA A 231 1.52 17.25 4.78
C ALA A 231 2.41 16.30 4.00
N GLN A 232 2.69 16.65 2.75
CA GLN A 232 3.55 15.91 1.84
C GLN A 232 4.75 16.77 1.46
N LYS A 233 5.95 16.24 1.66
CA LYS A 233 7.20 16.84 1.15
C LYS A 233 7.39 16.42 -0.31
N MET A 234 7.72 17.38 -1.17
CA MET A 234 7.97 17.13 -2.59
C MET A 234 9.43 16.67 -2.82
N LEU A 235 9.77 16.31 -4.07
CA LEU A 235 11.13 15.90 -4.45
C LEU A 235 12.17 17.02 -4.25
N ASP A 236 11.73 18.26 -4.44
CA ASP A 236 12.46 19.45 -4.03
C ASP A 236 12.35 19.56 -2.51
N HIS A 237 13.46 19.38 -1.78
CA HIS A 237 13.48 19.30 -0.31
C HIS A 237 12.92 20.55 0.39
N ALA A 238 12.70 21.64 -0.36
CA ALA A 238 12.13 22.89 0.10
C ALA A 238 10.62 23.06 -0.20
N ALA A 239 9.98 22.14 -0.94
CA ALA A 239 8.57 22.28 -1.33
C ALA A 239 7.66 21.30 -0.59
N PHE A 240 6.49 21.79 -0.16
CA PHE A 240 5.50 21.00 0.58
C PHE A 240 4.08 21.26 0.09
N THR A 241 3.24 20.23 0.19
CA THR A 241 1.79 20.34 -0.03
C THR A 241 1.05 19.91 1.24
N LEU A 242 0.22 20.79 1.77
CA LEU A 242 -0.63 20.56 2.94
C LEU A 242 -2.06 20.31 2.48
N TYR A 243 -2.70 19.29 3.03
CA TYR A 243 -4.11 18.98 2.81
C TYR A 243 -4.86 19.04 4.13
N GLU A 244 -5.97 19.76 4.14
CA GLU A 244 -6.87 19.87 5.29
C GLU A 244 -8.29 19.53 4.84
N PHE A 245 -8.91 18.59 5.52
CA PHE A 245 -10.27 18.13 5.26
C PHE A 245 -11.17 18.61 6.38
N TRP A 246 -12.19 19.38 6.05
CA TRP A 246 -13.08 20.04 6.99
C TRP A 246 -14.52 19.59 6.77
N GLN A 247 -15.26 19.50 7.86
CA GLN A 247 -16.68 19.12 7.82
C GLN A 247 -17.53 20.08 6.96
N ASP A 248 -17.19 21.37 6.97
CA ASP A 248 -17.89 22.42 6.23
C ASP A 248 -17.01 23.69 6.10
N GLU A 249 -17.41 24.63 5.24
CA GLU A 249 -16.66 25.89 5.04
C GLU A 249 -16.62 26.75 6.30
N ALA A 250 -17.70 26.84 7.08
CA ALA A 250 -17.75 27.70 8.25
C ALA A 250 -16.77 27.22 9.34
N SER A 251 -16.59 25.92 9.48
CA SER A 251 -15.61 25.28 10.35
C SER A 251 -14.18 25.63 9.94
N TRP A 252 -13.85 25.56 8.65
CA TRP A 252 -12.56 26.00 8.14
C TRP A 252 -12.33 27.51 8.34
N ARG A 253 -13.31 28.37 8.02
CA ARG A 253 -13.21 29.82 8.23
C ARG A 253 -12.98 30.18 9.70
N ARG A 254 -13.63 29.48 10.62
CA ARG A 254 -13.42 29.63 12.06
C ARG A 254 -12.01 29.22 12.45
N HIS A 255 -11.51 28.11 11.91
CA HIS A 255 -10.14 27.67 12.11
C HIS A 255 -9.13 28.71 11.61
N GLN A 256 -9.35 29.31 10.45
CA GLN A 256 -8.46 30.35 9.89
C GLN A 256 -8.26 31.53 10.85
N GLN A 257 -9.28 31.87 11.64
CA GLN A 257 -9.24 32.96 12.61
C GLN A 257 -8.61 32.58 13.95
N SER A 258 -8.37 31.29 14.18
CA SER A 258 -7.82 30.75 15.43
C SER A 258 -6.38 31.22 15.68
N PRO A 259 -5.94 31.30 16.96
CA PRO A 259 -4.56 31.64 17.29
C PRO A 259 -3.53 30.69 16.65
N CYS A 260 -3.84 29.40 16.57
CA CYS A 260 -2.97 28.40 15.95
C CYS A 260 -2.78 28.66 14.45
N SER A 261 -3.87 28.85 13.71
CA SER A 261 -3.80 29.20 12.29
C SER A 261 -3.06 30.51 12.05
N LYS A 262 -3.33 31.54 12.85
CA LYS A 262 -2.64 32.84 12.71
C LYS A 262 -1.15 32.74 13.02
N ALA A 263 -0.75 31.93 13.99
CA ALA A 263 0.65 31.68 14.29
C ALA A 263 1.34 31.01 13.09
N PHE A 264 0.72 29.97 12.52
CA PHE A 264 1.24 29.29 11.34
C PHE A 264 1.29 30.21 10.11
N GLN A 265 0.27 31.05 9.90
CA GLN A 265 0.28 32.06 8.82
C GLN A 265 1.44 33.04 8.94
N ARG A 266 1.85 33.43 10.14
CA ARG A 266 3.05 34.26 10.34
C ARG A 266 4.32 33.52 9.96
N THR A 267 4.44 32.25 10.37
CA THR A 267 5.56 31.39 9.92
C THR A 267 5.62 31.28 8.40
N LEU A 268 4.48 31.16 7.71
CA LEU A 268 4.44 31.14 6.25
C LEU A 268 4.95 32.48 5.66
N ILE A 269 4.57 33.62 6.23
CA ILE A 269 5.07 34.92 5.77
C ILE A 269 6.59 35.04 5.96
N ASP A 270 7.10 34.50 7.08
CA ASP A 270 8.50 34.66 7.46
C ASP A 270 9.46 33.69 6.74
N HIS A 271 8.97 32.54 6.26
CA HIS A 271 9.84 31.43 5.82
C HIS A 271 9.65 31.01 4.36
N LEU A 272 8.67 31.54 3.63
CA LEU A 272 8.46 31.16 2.24
C LEU A 272 9.28 32.00 1.25
N GLN A 273 9.83 31.35 0.22
CA GLN A 273 10.54 32.03 -0.87
C GLN A 273 9.58 32.72 -1.83
N VAL A 274 8.42 32.10 -2.04
CA VAL A 274 7.33 32.61 -2.89
C VAL A 274 6.01 32.52 -2.13
N PRO A 275 5.02 33.39 -2.44
CA PRO A 275 3.70 33.30 -1.83
C PRO A 275 3.08 31.91 -1.97
N ASP A 276 2.37 31.47 -0.95
CA ASP A 276 1.72 30.18 -0.98
C ASP A 276 0.50 30.16 -1.91
N THR A 277 0.20 28.98 -2.44
CA THR A 277 -0.99 28.77 -3.28
C THR A 277 -2.00 27.96 -2.49
N LEU A 278 -3.18 28.53 -2.24
CA LEU A 278 -4.27 27.90 -1.51
C LEU A 278 -5.45 27.64 -2.45
N THR A 279 -5.82 26.37 -2.62
CA THR A 279 -6.95 25.93 -3.43
C THR A 279 -7.96 25.21 -2.54
N THR A 280 -9.23 25.59 -2.66
CA THR A 280 -10.33 24.96 -1.91
C THR A 280 -11.29 24.29 -2.86
N VAL A 281 -11.71 23.07 -2.54
CA VAL A 281 -12.69 22.30 -3.31
C VAL A 281 -13.73 21.70 -2.38
N PHE A 282 -14.95 21.54 -2.87
CA PHE A 282 -16.06 20.92 -2.14
C PHE A 282 -16.31 19.51 -2.68
N PHE A 283 -16.54 18.58 -1.77
CA PHE A 283 -16.94 17.21 -2.13
C PHE A 283 -18.21 16.82 -1.41
N PRO A 284 -19.06 15.97 -2.00
CA PRO A 284 -20.17 15.36 -1.28
C PRO A 284 -19.67 14.62 -0.03
N ALA A 285 -20.29 14.85 1.13
CA ALA A 285 -19.92 14.16 2.37
C ALA A 285 -20.09 12.63 2.26
N SER A 286 -20.94 12.16 1.35
CA SER A 286 -21.10 10.73 1.05
C SER A 286 -19.83 10.07 0.50
N TRP A 287 -18.88 10.84 -0.05
CA TRP A 287 -17.59 10.32 -0.53
C TRP A 287 -16.58 10.13 0.60
N TRP A 288 -16.84 10.73 1.78
CA TRP A 288 -16.01 10.55 2.97
C TRP A 288 -16.39 9.26 3.70
N ILE A 289 -15.95 8.12 3.17
CA ILE A 289 -16.17 6.80 3.76
C ILE A 289 -14.96 6.44 4.62
N MET A 290 -15.10 6.50 5.95
CA MET A 290 -14.12 5.89 6.84
C MET A 290 -14.44 4.41 6.97
N ASN A 291 -13.51 3.54 6.56
CA ASN A 291 -13.52 2.15 6.98
C ASN A 291 -13.27 2.15 8.50
N ASN A 292 -14.34 2.15 9.28
CA ASN A 292 -14.25 1.83 10.70
C ASN A 292 -13.84 0.35 10.80
N ASN A 293 -12.54 0.13 10.96
CA ASN A 293 -11.96 -1.15 11.36
C ASN A 293 -12.26 -1.42 12.83
#